data_AF-A0A1R0G5N7-F1
#
_entry.id   AF-A0A1R0G5N7-F1
#
_cell.length_a   1.000
_cell.length_b   1.000
_cell.length_c   1.000
_cell.angle_alpha   90.00
_cell.angle_beta   90.00
_cell.angle_gamma   90.00
#
_symmetry.space_group_name_H-M   'P 1'
#
loop_
_entity.id
_entity.type
_entity.pdbx_description
1 polymer ?
#
loop_
_entity_poly.entity_id
_entity_poly.type
_entity_poly.pdbx_seq_one_letter_code
_entity_poly.pdbx_strand_id
1 'polypeptide(L)'
;MSNGLIDLEDAMYLLYLRFYPSDQAVKTGFDALHIHTNRLIRRFPEATADILVSSAYRLHRRVFSNPYTIETHTPRNILRLRPAQTHVHTFSSQQDLALAIQTAITSKANHQTINQIASLTFETVNQPSLNNDLEALRAQTNCVALCVHQHTRFHIPTPLQNGFMDLFHKH
;
A
#
# COMPACT_ATOMS: atom_id res chain seq x y z
N MET A 1 1.04 -25.66 -0.10
CA MET A 1 0.48 -24.30 0.01
C MET A 1 1.12 -23.68 1.23
N SER A 2 1.80 -22.55 1.07
CA SER A 2 2.58 -21.94 2.15
C SER A 2 1.64 -21.44 3.25
N ASN A 3 1.90 -21.82 4.50
CA ASN A 3 1.18 -21.30 5.67
C ASN A 3 1.48 -19.82 5.95
N GLY A 4 2.12 -19.10 5.03
CA GLY A 4 2.64 -17.74 5.25
C GLY A 4 1.57 -16.71 5.58
N LEU A 5 0.32 -16.92 5.16
CA LEU A 5 -0.82 -16.09 5.57
C LEU A 5 -1.14 -16.28 7.06
N ILE A 6 -1.27 -17.53 7.49
CA ILE A 6 -1.56 -17.89 8.89
C ILE A 6 -0.39 -17.46 9.78
N ASP A 7 0.85 -17.73 9.36
CA ASP A 7 2.05 -17.33 10.10
C ASP A 7 2.16 -15.81 10.26
N LEU A 8 1.72 -15.04 9.25
CA LEU A 8 1.67 -13.58 9.30
C LEU A 8 0.59 -13.09 10.26
N GLU A 9 -0.63 -13.63 10.17
CA GLU A 9 -1.75 -13.28 11.04
C GLU A 9 -1.43 -13.59 12.51
N ASP A 10 -0.90 -14.78 12.80
CA ASP A 10 -0.48 -15.18 14.14
C ASP A 10 0.62 -14.26 14.68
N ALA A 11 1.64 -13.95 13.87
CA ALA A 11 2.71 -13.04 14.28
C ALA A 11 2.19 -11.61 14.53
N MET A 12 1.25 -11.12 13.72
CA MET A 12 0.61 -9.81 13.91
C MET A 12 -0.27 -9.78 15.15
N TYR A 13 -0.98 -10.87 15.45
CA TYR A 13 -1.77 -10.99 16.67
C TYR A 13 -0.90 -11.04 17.93
N LEU A 14 0.24 -11.72 17.88
CA LEU A 14 1.23 -11.70 18.97
C LEU A 14 1.80 -10.29 19.21
N LEU A 15 2.02 -9.51 18.15
CA LEU A 15 2.39 -8.10 18.30
C LEU A 15 1.26 -7.30 18.93
N TYR A 16 0.01 -7.53 18.51
CA TYR A 16 -1.15 -6.88 19.12
C TYR A 16 -1.21 -7.14 20.63
N LEU A 17 -1.16 -8.39 21.07
CA LEU A 17 -1.18 -8.75 22.49
C LEU A 17 -0.03 -8.10 23.28
N ARG A 18 1.14 -7.93 22.66
CA ARG A 18 2.31 -7.32 23.29
C ARG A 18 2.20 -5.82 23.47
N PHE A 19 1.61 -5.11 22.50
CA PHE A 19 1.54 -3.63 22.49
C PHE A 19 0.17 -3.07 22.91
N TYR A 20 -0.86 -3.93 22.96
CA TYR A 20 -2.22 -3.64 23.40
C TYR A 20 -2.70 -4.65 24.47
N PRO A 21 -1.99 -4.78 25.62
CA PRO A 21 -2.51 -5.58 26.72
C PRO A 21 -3.85 -4.98 27.20
N SER A 22 -4.91 -5.79 27.19
CA SER A 22 -6.28 -5.38 27.56
C SER A 22 -6.88 -4.30 26.65
N ASP A 23 -6.57 -4.34 25.35
CA ASP A 23 -7.09 -3.45 24.30
C ASP A 23 -6.72 -1.96 24.49
N GLN A 24 -5.78 -1.66 25.39
CA GLN A 24 -5.27 -0.32 25.62
C GLN A 24 -3.88 -0.15 25.03
N ALA A 25 -3.71 0.88 24.19
CA ALA A 25 -2.44 1.18 23.56
C ALA A 25 -1.38 1.56 24.61
N VAL A 26 -0.32 0.76 24.70
CA VAL A 26 0.81 1.10 25.57
C VAL A 26 1.67 2.17 24.86
N LYS A 27 1.74 3.37 25.45
CA LYS A 27 2.51 4.51 24.90
C LYS A 27 3.99 4.20 24.69
N THR A 28 4.56 3.31 25.49
CA THR A 28 5.95 2.87 25.35
C THR A 28 6.04 1.74 24.32
N GLY A 29 6.49 2.07 23.11
CA GLY A 29 6.84 1.06 22.11
C GLY A 29 6.16 1.21 20.75
N PHE A 30 5.47 2.30 20.45
CA PHE A 30 4.92 2.55 19.11
C PHE A 30 6.00 2.50 18.01
N ASP A 31 7.18 3.07 18.26
CA ASP A 31 8.31 2.97 17.33
C ASP A 31 8.80 1.52 17.16
N ALA A 32 8.78 0.75 18.25
CA ALA A 32 9.14 -0.68 18.22
C ALA A 32 8.10 -1.50 17.46
N LEU A 33 6.80 -1.20 17.63
CA LEU A 33 5.72 -1.81 16.87
C LEU A 33 5.94 -1.58 15.37
N HIS A 34 6.17 -0.34 14.94
CA HIS A 34 6.47 -0.04 13.53
C HIS A 34 7.68 -0.82 12.99
N ILE A 35 8.77 -0.93 13.76
CA ILE A 35 9.94 -1.72 13.37
C ILE A 35 9.59 -3.20 13.22
N HIS A 36 8.83 -3.77 14.16
CA HIS A 36 8.44 -5.17 14.12
C HIS A 36 7.49 -5.47 12.96
N THR A 37 6.46 -4.65 12.77
CA THR A 37 5.50 -4.76 11.67
C THR A 37 6.20 -4.65 10.32
N ASN A 38 7.11 -3.69 10.16
CA ASN A 38 7.93 -3.52 8.96
C ASN A 38 8.79 -4.76 8.63
N ARG A 39 9.38 -5.39 9.65
CA ARG A 39 10.14 -6.64 9.46
C ARG A 39 9.23 -7.80 9.03
N LEU A 40 8.04 -7.90 9.61
CA LEU A 40 7.08 -8.95 9.27
C LEU A 40 6.57 -8.84 7.84
N ILE A 41 6.14 -7.64 7.40
CA ILE A 41 5.65 -7.48 6.02
C ILE A 41 6.74 -7.75 4.98
N ARG A 42 8.02 -7.48 5.30
CA ARG A 42 9.15 -7.83 4.44
C ARG A 42 9.44 -9.33 4.40
N ARG A 43 9.13 -10.05 5.47
CA ARG A 43 9.26 -11.51 5.54
C ARG A 43 8.14 -12.22 4.78
N PHE A 44 6.95 -11.62 4.74
CA PHE A 44 5.76 -12.18 4.10
C PHE A 44 5.11 -11.20 3.09
N PRO A 45 5.83 -10.79 2.03
CA PRO A 45 5.35 -9.75 1.11
C PRO A 45 4.12 -10.18 0.30
N GLU A 46 4.05 -11.46 -0.08
CA GLU A 46 2.91 -12.05 -0.81
C GLU A 46 1.65 -12.07 0.05
N ALA A 47 1.73 -12.67 1.25
CA ALA A 47 0.60 -12.72 2.18
C ALA A 47 0.12 -11.31 2.60
N THR A 48 1.06 -10.37 2.77
CA THR A 48 0.71 -8.97 3.05
C THR A 48 -0.10 -8.36 1.91
N ALA A 49 0.33 -8.56 0.66
CA ALA A 49 -0.39 -8.06 -0.50
C ALA A 49 -1.81 -8.66 -0.61
N ASP A 50 -1.94 -9.97 -0.37
CA ASP A 50 -3.24 -10.67 -0.44
C ASP A 50 -4.24 -10.14 0.60
N ILE A 51 -3.80 -9.94 1.86
CA ILE A 51 -4.64 -9.36 2.92
C ILE A 51 -5.12 -7.96 2.52
N LEU A 52 -4.20 -7.11 2.06
CA LEU A 52 -4.51 -5.72 1.74
C LEU A 52 -5.44 -5.57 0.54
N VAL A 53 -5.26 -6.39 -0.50
CA VAL A 53 -6.17 -6.38 -1.65
C VAL A 53 -7.55 -6.90 -1.27
N SER A 54 -7.60 -7.94 -0.45
CA SER A 54 -8.86 -8.50 0.05
C SER A 54 -9.62 -7.50 0.92
N SER A 55 -8.92 -6.77 1.80
CA SER A 55 -9.52 -5.73 2.64
C SER A 55 -9.98 -4.53 1.81
N ALA A 56 -9.15 -4.08 0.87
CA ALA A 56 -9.51 -3.01 -0.07
C ALA A 56 -10.78 -3.36 -0.86
N TYR A 57 -10.87 -4.59 -1.37
CA TYR A 57 -12.07 -5.05 -2.06
C TYR A 57 -13.32 -5.00 -1.16
N ARG A 58 -13.21 -5.49 0.08
CA ARG A 58 -14.33 -5.47 1.04
C ARG A 58 -14.77 -4.05 1.38
N LEU A 59 -13.84 -3.13 1.61
CA LEU A 59 -14.12 -1.73 2.00
C LEU A 59 -14.77 -0.90 0.88
N HIS A 60 -14.59 -1.32 -0.36
CA HIS A 60 -14.97 -0.56 -1.56
C HIS A 60 -15.86 -1.35 -2.53
N ARG A 61 -16.52 -2.41 -2.09
CA ARG A 61 -17.37 -3.31 -2.90
C ARG A 61 -18.49 -2.63 -3.73
N ARG A 62 -18.71 -1.32 -3.58
CA ARG A 62 -19.61 -0.49 -4.40
C ARG A 62 -18.91 0.48 -5.38
N VAL A 63 -17.62 0.77 -5.17
CA VAL A 63 -16.84 1.76 -5.94
C VAL A 63 -15.96 1.07 -6.99
N PHE A 64 -15.53 -0.17 -6.75
CA PHE A 64 -14.71 -0.94 -7.70
C PHE A 64 -15.56 -1.81 -8.63
N SER A 65 -16.23 -1.19 -9.59
CA SER A 65 -16.43 -1.83 -10.90
C SER A 65 -15.16 -1.64 -11.72
N ASN A 66 -14.69 -2.68 -12.41
CA ASN A 66 -13.48 -2.70 -13.25
C ASN A 66 -13.25 -1.38 -14.02
N PRO A 67 -12.03 -0.78 -14.06
CA PRO A 67 -10.83 -1.02 -13.25
C PRO A 67 -10.82 -0.30 -11.89
N TYR A 68 -9.95 -0.73 -10.95
CA TYR A 68 -9.83 -0.12 -9.61
C TYR A 68 -9.35 1.33 -9.77
N THR A 69 -10.27 2.27 -9.51
CA THR A 69 -10.07 3.69 -9.79
C THR A 69 -10.09 4.48 -8.48
N ILE A 70 -9.01 5.21 -8.20
CA ILE A 70 -8.96 6.18 -7.10
C ILE A 70 -8.98 7.57 -7.71
N GLU A 71 -10.00 8.33 -7.33
CA GLU A 71 -10.09 9.75 -7.65
C GLU A 71 -9.61 10.57 -6.46
N THR A 72 -8.68 11.49 -6.72
CA THR A 72 -8.22 12.46 -5.72
C THR A 72 -8.56 13.86 -6.18
N HIS A 73 -9.13 14.64 -5.27
CA HIS A 73 -9.42 16.05 -5.50
C HIS A 73 -8.39 16.90 -4.76
N THR A 74 -7.67 17.73 -5.50
CA THR A 74 -6.86 18.77 -4.89
C THR A 74 -7.75 19.96 -4.54
N PRO A 75 -7.74 20.45 -3.28
CA PRO A 75 -8.59 21.56 -2.89
C PRO A 75 -8.22 22.82 -3.66
N ARG A 76 -9.25 23.61 -4.02
CA ARG A 76 -9.08 24.85 -4.75
C ARG A 76 -8.27 25.82 -3.91
N ASN A 77 -7.07 26.19 -4.36
CA ASN A 77 -6.31 27.25 -3.69
C ASN A 77 -6.92 28.61 -4.09
N ILE A 78 -7.69 29.20 -3.18
CA ILE A 78 -8.42 30.47 -3.38
C ILE A 78 -7.46 31.59 -3.79
N LEU A 79 -6.21 31.56 -3.32
CA LEU A 79 -5.18 32.57 -3.62
C LEU A 79 -4.59 32.44 -5.04
N ARG A 80 -4.79 31.32 -5.74
CA ARG A 80 -4.19 31.07 -7.06
C ARG A 80 -5.17 30.87 -8.21
N LEU A 81 -6.48 31.11 -8.00
CA LEU A 81 -7.56 30.91 -9.00
C LEU A 81 -7.45 29.57 -9.77
N ARG A 82 -6.78 28.56 -9.22
CA ARG A 82 -6.56 27.30 -9.93
C ARG A 82 -7.84 26.47 -9.82
N PRO A 83 -8.35 25.87 -10.91
CA PRO A 83 -9.44 24.91 -10.81
C PRO A 83 -9.00 23.72 -9.95
N ALA A 84 -9.97 23.10 -9.26
CA ALA A 84 -9.72 21.83 -8.58
C ALA A 84 -9.20 20.82 -9.62
N GLN A 85 -8.04 20.24 -9.38
CA GLN A 85 -7.50 19.19 -10.25
C GLN A 85 -7.96 17.86 -9.70
N THR A 86 -8.60 17.07 -10.56
CA THR A 86 -8.95 15.68 -10.29
C THR A 86 -7.86 14.80 -10.91
N HIS A 87 -7.20 14.00 -10.09
CA HIS A 87 -6.28 12.97 -10.57
C HIS A 87 -6.92 11.60 -10.38
N VAL A 88 -6.92 10.83 -11.47
CA VAL A 88 -7.50 9.49 -11.54
C VAL A 88 -6.36 8.49 -11.64
N HIS A 89 -6.28 7.60 -10.65
CA HIS A 89 -5.29 6.53 -10.58
C HIS A 89 -5.98 5.19 -10.81
N THR A 90 -5.47 4.39 -11.74
CA THR A 90 -6.12 3.15 -12.17
C THR A 90 -5.20 1.95 -12.05
N PHE A 91 -5.72 0.88 -11.47
CA PHE A 91 -5.12 -0.45 -11.53
C PHE A 91 -5.98 -1.36 -12.38
N SER A 92 -5.31 -2.15 -13.22
CA SER A 92 -5.92 -2.99 -14.25
C SER A 92 -6.81 -4.09 -13.65
N SER A 93 -6.45 -4.58 -12.46
CA SER A 93 -7.12 -5.65 -11.74
C SER A 93 -6.72 -5.66 -10.26
N GLN A 94 -7.37 -6.52 -9.46
CA GLN A 94 -6.97 -6.78 -8.08
C GLN A 94 -5.57 -7.40 -7.99
N GLN A 95 -5.24 -8.33 -8.90
CA GLN A 95 -3.92 -8.94 -9.00
C GLN A 95 -2.83 -7.91 -9.34
N ASP A 96 -3.16 -6.91 -10.16
CA ASP A 96 -2.24 -5.82 -10.49
C ASP A 96 -1.89 -4.98 -9.24
N LEU A 97 -2.89 -4.67 -8.41
CA LEU A 97 -2.66 -4.02 -7.11
C LEU A 97 -1.85 -4.91 -6.16
N ALA A 98 -2.13 -6.22 -6.09
CA ALA A 98 -1.40 -7.16 -5.25
C ALA A 98 0.08 -7.20 -5.64
N LEU A 99 0.37 -7.36 -6.93
CA LEU A 99 1.72 -7.38 -7.46
C LEU A 99 2.44 -6.05 -7.19
N ALA A 100 1.73 -4.93 -7.34
CA ALA A 100 2.31 -3.61 -7.08
C ALA A 100 2.69 -3.43 -5.60
N ILE A 101 1.85 -3.89 -4.67
CA ILE A 101 2.14 -3.87 -3.23
C ILE A 101 3.35 -4.76 -2.92
N GLN A 102 3.37 -5.99 -3.43
CA GLN A 102 4.49 -6.92 -3.27
C GLN A 102 5.80 -6.31 -3.81
N THR A 103 5.73 -5.67 -4.98
CA THR A 103 6.86 -4.98 -5.60
C THR A 103 7.34 -3.81 -4.73
N ALA A 104 6.42 -3.02 -4.17
CA ALA A 104 6.79 -1.91 -3.27
C ALA A 104 7.50 -2.41 -2.00
N ILE A 105 7.03 -3.50 -1.40
CA ILE A 105 7.66 -4.10 -0.21
C ILE A 105 9.07 -4.62 -0.54
N THR A 106 9.23 -5.30 -1.68
CA THR A 106 10.49 -5.95 -2.05
C THR A 106 11.52 -4.99 -2.63
N SER A 107 11.11 -3.97 -3.37
CA SER A 107 12.02 -3.10 -4.14
C SER A 107 12.56 -1.89 -3.35
N LYS A 108 12.58 -1.96 -2.00
CA LYS A 108 13.01 -0.85 -1.13
C LYS A 108 12.28 0.47 -1.44
N ALA A 109 10.95 0.43 -1.55
CA ALA A 109 10.16 1.66 -1.64
C ALA A 109 10.51 2.64 -0.49
N ASN A 110 10.17 3.92 -0.69
CA ASN A 110 10.40 4.95 0.32
C ASN A 110 9.84 4.50 1.68
N HIS A 111 10.54 4.84 2.77
CA HIS A 111 10.16 4.51 4.14
C HIS A 111 8.71 4.90 4.46
N GLN A 112 8.21 6.00 3.87
CA GLN A 112 6.82 6.42 4.02
C GLN A 112 5.83 5.39 3.46
N THR A 113 6.03 4.91 2.23
CA THR A 113 5.18 3.89 1.59
C THR A 113 5.19 2.59 2.40
N ILE A 114 6.37 2.16 2.85
CA ILE A 114 6.51 0.94 3.65
C ILE A 114 5.81 1.07 5.00
N ASN A 115 5.93 2.21 5.67
CA ASN A 115 5.25 2.45 6.94
C ASN A 115 3.73 2.49 6.79
N GLN A 116 3.21 3.05 5.70
CA GLN A 116 1.77 3.06 5.41
C GLN A 116 1.25 1.63 5.15
N ILE A 117 1.97 0.84 4.36
CA ILE A 117 1.65 -0.59 4.13
C ILE A 117 1.65 -1.34 5.46
N ALA A 118 2.67 -1.14 6.31
CA ALA A 118 2.75 -1.78 7.61
C ALA A 118 1.59 -1.40 8.54
N SER A 119 1.27 -0.10 8.64
CA SER A 119 0.16 0.40 9.46
C SER A 119 -1.16 -0.22 9.02
N LEU A 120 -1.46 -0.11 7.71
CA LEU A 120 -2.70 -0.63 7.16
C LEU A 120 -2.81 -2.16 7.34
N THR A 121 -1.70 -2.89 7.20
CA THR A 121 -1.68 -4.35 7.41
C THR A 121 -2.00 -4.69 8.87
N PHE A 122 -1.34 -4.03 9.82
CA PHE A 122 -1.58 -4.24 11.24
C PHE A 122 -3.03 -3.91 11.63
N GLU A 123 -3.56 -2.80 11.14
CA GLU A 123 -4.95 -2.38 11.38
C GLU A 123 -5.96 -3.31 10.72
N THR A 124 -5.66 -3.82 9.51
CA THR A 124 -6.54 -4.74 8.80
C THR A 124 -6.64 -6.09 9.52
N VAL A 125 -5.50 -6.65 9.95
CA VAL A 125 -5.47 -7.94 10.66
C VAL A 125 -6.16 -7.83 12.01
N ASN A 126 -5.91 -6.74 12.75
CA ASN A 126 -6.45 -6.55 14.10
C ASN A 126 -7.75 -5.72 14.11
N GLN A 127 -8.39 -5.52 12.96
CA GLN A 127 -9.59 -4.68 12.82
C GLN A 127 -10.70 -5.02 13.82
N PRO A 128 -11.05 -6.30 14.08
CA PRO A 128 -12.11 -6.65 15.03
C PRO A 128 -11.84 -6.15 16.45
N SER A 129 -10.56 -6.05 16.83
CA SER A 129 -10.13 -5.66 18.17
C SER A 129 -9.89 -4.16 18.29
N LEU A 130 -9.56 -3.48 17.20
CA LEU A 130 -9.21 -2.05 17.19
C LEU A 130 -10.41 -1.11 17.06
N ASN A 131 -11.60 -1.60 16.69
CA ASN A 131 -12.82 -0.78 16.48
C ASN A 131 -12.57 0.46 15.58
N ASN A 132 -11.75 0.27 14.54
CA ASN A 132 -11.34 1.36 13.66
C ASN A 132 -12.52 1.90 12.83
N ASP A 133 -12.54 3.22 12.64
CA ASP A 133 -13.48 3.88 11.74
C ASP A 133 -13.29 3.40 10.30
N LEU A 134 -14.39 2.97 9.68
CA LEU A 134 -14.42 2.44 8.32
C LEU A 134 -14.05 3.50 7.29
N GLU A 135 -14.34 4.78 7.55
CA GLU A 135 -13.94 5.89 6.67
C GLU A 135 -12.44 6.15 6.75
N ALA A 136 -11.87 6.11 7.96
CA ALA A 136 -10.42 6.19 8.17
C ALA A 136 -9.66 5.06 7.47
N LEU A 137 -10.14 3.81 7.61
CA LEU A 137 -9.56 2.64 6.92
C LEU A 137 -9.63 2.79 5.39
N ARG A 138 -10.73 3.32 4.87
CA ARG A 138 -10.88 3.61 3.45
C ARG A 138 -9.88 4.67 2.99
N ALA A 139 -9.71 5.74 3.75
CA ALA A 139 -8.74 6.80 3.43
C ALA A 139 -7.29 6.28 3.43
N GLN A 140 -6.93 5.46 4.41
CA GLN A 140 -5.61 4.82 4.47
C GLN A 140 -5.38 3.85 3.32
N THR A 141 -6.39 3.05 2.97
CA THR A 141 -6.34 2.12 1.83
C THR A 141 -6.07 2.87 0.52
N ASN A 142 -6.78 3.98 0.29
CA ASN A 142 -6.53 4.85 -0.85
C ASN A 142 -5.11 5.43 -0.84
N CYS A 143 -4.62 5.87 0.32
CA CYS A 143 -3.28 6.41 0.46
C CYS A 143 -2.20 5.37 0.10
N VAL A 144 -2.31 4.14 0.61
CA VAL A 144 -1.40 3.04 0.28
C VAL A 144 -1.42 2.74 -1.21
N ALA A 145 -2.61 2.60 -1.81
CA ALA A 145 -2.75 2.33 -3.23
C ALA A 145 -2.12 3.45 -4.09
N LEU A 146 -2.28 4.72 -3.72
CA LEU A 146 -1.63 5.84 -4.41
C LEU A 146 -0.10 5.80 -4.30
N CYS A 147 0.43 5.60 -3.09
CA CYS A 147 1.87 5.55 -2.86
C CYS A 147 2.52 4.36 -3.59
N VAL A 148 1.85 3.22 -3.61
CA VAL A 148 2.27 2.05 -4.38
C VAL A 148 2.21 2.31 -5.88
N HIS A 149 1.11 2.89 -6.39
CA HIS A 149 0.97 3.24 -7.81
C HIS A 149 2.09 4.19 -8.28
N GLN A 150 2.39 5.22 -7.49
CA GLN A 150 3.48 6.14 -7.78
C GLN A 150 4.81 5.38 -7.83
N HIS A 151 5.11 4.61 -6.79
CA HIS A 151 6.36 3.85 -6.69
C HIS A 151 6.56 2.89 -7.88
N THR A 152 5.54 2.12 -8.27
CA THR A 152 5.67 1.14 -9.35
C THR A 152 5.72 1.78 -10.74
N ARG A 153 5.01 2.88 -10.99
CA ARG A 153 5.07 3.59 -12.29
C ARG A 153 6.35 4.39 -12.50
N PHE A 154 6.94 4.95 -11.44
CA PHE A 154 8.24 5.63 -11.53
C PHE A 154 9.42 4.65 -11.63
N HIS A 155 9.21 3.37 -11.29
CA HIS A 155 10.24 2.34 -11.31
C HIS A 155 10.15 1.38 -12.50
N ILE A 156 9.26 1.62 -13.48
CA ILE A 156 9.38 0.99 -14.79
C ILE A 156 10.70 1.51 -15.39
N PRO A 157 11.74 0.67 -15.57
CA PRO A 157 12.89 1.09 -16.36
C PRO A 157 12.30 1.37 -17.74
N THR A 158 12.44 2.59 -18.24
CA THR A 158 12.35 2.82 -19.67
C THR A 158 13.20 1.74 -20.34
N PRO A 159 12.66 0.89 -21.23
CA PRO A 159 13.54 0.09 -22.06
C PRO A 159 14.41 1.12 -22.80
N LEU A 160 15.71 1.09 -22.51
CA LEU A 160 16.70 1.74 -23.35
C LEU A 160 16.38 1.30 -24.77
N GLN A 161 15.89 2.24 -25.58
CA GLN A 161 15.73 2.08 -27.01
C GLN A 161 17.11 1.77 -27.57
N ASN A 162 17.44 0.49 -27.66
CA ASN A 162 18.47 0.03 -28.58
C ASN A 162 17.91 0.16 -29.99
N GLY A 163 18.46 1.11 -30.75
CA GLY A 163 18.33 1.16 -32.19
C GLY A 163 17.87 2.52 -32.71
N PHE A 164 18.82 3.39 -33.05
CA PHE A 164 18.91 4.11 -34.33
C PHE A 164 20.08 5.11 -34.26
N MET A 165 21.31 4.60 -34.37
CA MET A 165 22.44 5.36 -34.90
C MET A 165 23.28 4.40 -35.74
N ASP A 166 22.70 3.98 -36.86
CA ASP A 166 23.47 3.67 -38.05
C ASP A 166 23.26 4.82 -39.03
N LEU A 167 24.33 5.14 -39.76
CA LEU A 167 24.42 6.16 -40.83
C LEU A 167 24.70 7.58 -40.34
N PHE A 168 25.98 7.89 -40.13
CA PHE A 168 26.78 8.80 -40.96
C PHE A 168 28.09 9.08 -40.22
N HIS A 169 29.19 8.47 -40.65
CA HIS A 169 30.41 9.15 -41.08
C HIS A 169 31.33 8.14 -41.79
N LYS A 170 31.36 8.30 -43.11
CA LYS A 170 32.30 7.69 -44.05
C LYS A 170 33.71 8.22 -43.78
N HIS A 171 34.68 7.34 -44.02
CA HIS A 171 36.04 7.55 -44.56
C HIS A 171 36.71 8.92 -44.38
#